data_AF-A0A838D059-F1
#
_entry.id   AF-A0A838D059-F1
#
_cell.length_a   1.000
_cell.length_b   1.000
_cell.length_c   1.000
_cell.angle_alpha   90.00
_cell.angle_beta   90.00
_cell.angle_gamma   90.00
#
_symmetry.space_group_name_H-M   'P 1'
#
loop_
_entity.id
_entity.type
_entity.pdbx_description
1 polymer ?
#
loop_
_entity_poly.entity_id
_entity_poly.type
_entity_poly.pdbx_seq_one_letter_code
_entity_poly.pdbx_strand_id
1 'polypeptide(L)'
;MRTFFNAVGNIQPYGPEDRRGTGLPEDLAGLTEPIVVDAAAWPSPSRQEAERRLRNLRTVVERFDGEELAHDARPRFTVLRARLSGEGVLALLEQAVVERIRTPPTPYLEPSDWMARGLEDLEYRFEDGEPIEVIDDAIAAHPLLDGTVRSRRSFPAAHSFAQPSRHGTMVAGLAAYGEFEAPLHEGLPLVARGPIHQARVLEPNPGWP
;
A
#
# COMPACT_ATOMS: atom_id res chain seq x y z
N MET A 1 -38.20 -17.52 25.02
CA MET A 1 -37.12 -17.72 24.03
C MET A 1 -37.05 -16.45 23.18
N ARG A 2 -35.98 -15.63 23.28
CA ARG A 2 -35.79 -14.49 22.37
C ARG A 2 -35.31 -15.05 21.03
N THR A 3 -36.07 -14.82 19.95
CA THR A 3 -35.64 -15.17 18.59
C THR A 3 -34.69 -14.09 18.06
N PHE A 4 -33.87 -14.41 17.06
CA PHE A 4 -33.00 -13.45 16.36
C PHE A 4 -33.75 -12.19 15.91
N PHE A 5 -34.97 -12.34 15.41
CA PHE A 5 -35.82 -11.22 14.98
C PHE A 5 -36.23 -10.29 16.12
N ASN A 6 -36.31 -10.77 17.37
CA ASN A 6 -36.62 -9.94 18.53
C ASN A 6 -35.43 -9.06 18.97
N ALA A 7 -34.24 -9.26 18.39
CA ALA A 7 -33.06 -8.42 18.64
C ALA A 7 -32.89 -7.30 17.59
N VAL A 8 -33.62 -7.35 16.47
CA VAL A 8 -33.57 -6.31 15.45
C VAL A 8 -34.48 -5.15 15.89
N GLY A 9 -33.87 -4.07 16.38
CA GLY A 9 -34.60 -2.88 16.84
C GLY A 9 -35.16 -2.02 15.71
N ASN A 10 -34.51 -2.01 14.54
CA ASN A 10 -34.96 -1.29 13.36
C ASN A 10 -34.24 -1.82 12.10
N ILE A 11 -34.86 -1.67 10.93
CA ILE A 11 -34.23 -1.85 9.61
C ILE A 11 -34.40 -0.54 8.86
N GLN A 12 -33.30 0.15 8.58
CA GLN A 12 -33.29 1.42 7.87
C GLN A 12 -32.66 1.27 6.48
N PRO A 13 -33.05 2.10 5.51
CA PRO A 13 -32.33 2.22 4.26
C PRO A 13 -30.88 2.69 4.52
N TYR A 14 -29.98 2.28 3.63
CA TYR A 14 -28.58 2.71 3.65
C TYR A 14 -28.49 4.24 3.56
N GLY A 15 -27.95 4.87 4.60
CA GLY A 15 -27.80 6.32 4.73
C GLY A 15 -26.45 6.85 4.23
N PRO A 16 -26.27 8.17 4.18
CA PRO A 16 -25.00 8.81 3.80
C PRO A 16 -23.81 8.29 4.61
N GLU A 17 -23.99 8.09 5.92
CA GLU A 17 -22.96 7.58 6.82
C GLU A 17 -22.50 6.17 6.46
N ASP A 18 -23.42 5.30 6.02
CA ASP A 18 -23.08 3.94 5.60
C ASP A 18 -22.23 3.91 4.31
N ARG A 19 -22.28 4.99 3.52
CA ARG A 19 -21.50 5.13 2.26
C ARG A 19 -20.11 5.72 2.50
N ARG A 20 -19.78 6.17 3.71
CA ARG A 20 -18.47 6.77 4.00
C ARG A 20 -17.40 5.68 4.08
N GLY A 21 -16.37 5.81 3.27
CA GLY A 21 -15.20 4.95 3.26
C GLY A 21 -13.96 5.63 3.86
N THR A 22 -12.85 4.90 3.80
CA THR A 22 -11.55 5.32 4.35
C THR A 22 -11.07 6.65 3.76
N GLY A 23 -10.43 7.47 4.62
CA GLY A 23 -9.76 8.70 4.22
C GLY A 23 -10.67 9.91 3.99
N LEU A 24 -12.00 9.76 4.08
CA LEU A 24 -12.89 10.92 4.11
C LEU A 24 -12.72 11.68 5.44
N PRO A 25 -12.53 13.02 5.40
CA PRO A 25 -12.58 13.86 6.59
C PRO A 25 -13.91 13.73 7.33
N GLU A 26 -13.91 13.88 8.65
CA GLU A 26 -15.14 13.91 9.45
C GLU A 26 -15.98 15.15 9.08
N ASP A 27 -15.35 16.32 9.13
CA ASP A 27 -15.96 17.59 8.74
C ASP A 27 -15.74 17.89 7.25
N LEU A 28 -16.60 17.31 6.40
CA LEU A 28 -16.61 17.63 4.97
C LEU A 28 -17.09 19.06 4.71
N ALA A 29 -17.99 19.61 5.52
CA ALA A 29 -18.54 20.95 5.29
C ALA A 29 -17.50 22.05 5.54
N GLY A 30 -16.54 21.81 6.44
CA GLY A 30 -15.44 22.72 6.75
C GLY A 30 -14.26 22.68 5.77
N LEU A 31 -14.31 21.88 4.70
CA LEU A 31 -13.22 21.81 3.73
C LEU A 31 -13.07 23.10 2.94
N THR A 32 -11.87 23.69 2.99
CA THR A 32 -11.51 24.90 2.23
C THR A 32 -11.05 24.60 0.81
N GLU A 33 -10.54 23.39 0.58
CA GLU A 33 -10.02 22.95 -0.72
C GLU A 33 -10.77 21.70 -1.22
N PRO A 34 -10.97 21.58 -2.55
CA PRO A 34 -11.51 20.37 -3.14
C PRO A 34 -10.63 19.14 -2.88
N ILE A 35 -11.26 18.00 -2.59
CA ILE A 35 -10.57 16.72 -2.40
C ILE A 35 -10.84 15.78 -3.57
N VAL A 36 -9.92 14.84 -3.79
CA VAL A 36 -10.12 13.77 -4.76
C VAL A 36 -10.81 12.59 -4.07
N VAL A 37 -11.90 12.11 -4.64
CA VAL A 37 -12.67 10.96 -4.14
C VAL A 37 -12.93 9.94 -5.25
N ASP A 38 -13.00 8.68 -4.85
CA ASP A 38 -13.56 7.58 -5.63
C ASP A 38 -14.99 7.31 -5.16
N ALA A 39 -15.97 7.58 -6.02
CA ALA A 39 -17.37 7.23 -5.81
C ALA A 39 -17.69 5.92 -6.55
N ALA A 40 -17.83 4.83 -5.78
CA ALA A 40 -18.27 3.54 -6.28
C ALA A 40 -19.80 3.46 -6.25
N ALA A 41 -20.40 3.11 -7.39
CA ALA A 41 -21.82 2.82 -7.47
C ALA A 41 -22.09 1.34 -7.21
N TRP A 42 -23.27 1.03 -6.67
CA TRP A 42 -23.72 -0.35 -6.49
C TRP A 42 -23.59 -1.16 -7.79
N PRO A 43 -23.36 -2.48 -7.71
CA PRO A 43 -23.34 -3.35 -8.89
C PRO A 43 -24.62 -3.22 -9.72
N SER A 44 -24.43 -3.16 -11.03
CA SER A 44 -25.49 -3.00 -12.01
C SER A 44 -25.76 -4.33 -12.74
N PRO A 45 -27.02 -4.64 -13.08
CA PRO A 45 -27.37 -5.83 -13.85
C PRO A 45 -26.88 -5.79 -15.31
N SER A 46 -26.61 -4.59 -15.85
CA SER A 46 -26.19 -4.41 -17.24
C SER A 46 -25.25 -3.21 -17.38
N ARG A 47 -24.57 -3.12 -18.54
CA ARG A 47 -23.71 -1.98 -18.87
C ARG A 47 -24.51 -0.68 -19.02
N GLN A 48 -25.72 -0.76 -19.57
CA GLN A 48 -26.61 0.39 -19.71
C GLN A 48 -26.99 0.97 -18.34
N GLU A 49 -27.27 0.12 -17.35
CA GLU A 49 -27.58 0.56 -15.99
C GLU A 49 -26.34 1.12 -15.28
N ALA A 50 -25.16 0.53 -15.49
CA ALA A 50 -23.89 1.07 -15.00
C ALA A 50 -23.63 2.48 -15.54
N GLU A 51 -23.78 2.68 -16.84
CA GLU A 51 -23.65 3.99 -17.47
C GLU A 51 -24.71 4.99 -16.97
N ARG A 52 -25.93 4.53 -16.68
CA ARG A 52 -26.97 5.38 -16.07
C ARG A 52 -26.57 5.83 -14.67
N ARG A 53 -26.06 4.93 -13.83
CA ARG A 53 -25.59 5.29 -12.47
C ARG A 53 -24.40 6.23 -12.54
N LEU A 54 -23.46 5.98 -13.44
CA LEU A 54 -22.33 6.88 -13.68
C LEU A 54 -22.80 8.29 -14.09
N ARG A 55 -23.83 8.40 -14.95
CA ARG A 55 -24.43 9.70 -15.30
C ARG A 55 -25.00 10.42 -14.09
N ASN A 56 -25.66 9.72 -13.16
CA ASN A 56 -26.16 10.35 -11.94
C ASN A 56 -25.03 10.94 -11.09
N LEU A 57 -23.90 10.23 -10.98
CA LEU A 57 -22.71 10.74 -10.28
C LEU A 57 -22.15 11.98 -10.99
N ARG A 58 -22.04 11.94 -12.32
CA ARG A 58 -21.60 13.08 -13.14
C ARG A 58 -22.47 14.32 -12.96
N THR A 59 -23.79 14.16 -12.90
CA THR A 59 -24.70 15.27 -12.64
C THR A 59 -24.42 15.96 -11.31
N VAL A 60 -24.03 15.20 -10.27
CA VAL A 60 -23.59 15.80 -9.00
C VAL A 60 -22.25 16.50 -9.19
N VAL A 61 -21.28 15.87 -9.87
CA VAL A 61 -19.98 16.51 -10.12
C VAL A 61 -20.14 17.85 -10.84
N GLU A 62 -20.90 17.88 -11.94
CA GLU A 62 -21.20 19.08 -12.72
C GLU A 62 -21.92 20.15 -11.91
N ARG A 63 -22.90 19.75 -11.07
CA ARG A 63 -23.67 20.69 -10.23
C ARG A 63 -22.80 21.44 -9.22
N PHE A 64 -21.72 20.82 -8.75
CA PHE A 64 -20.81 21.39 -7.75
C PHE A 64 -19.49 21.86 -8.37
N ASP A 65 -19.48 22.16 -9.66
CA ASP A 65 -18.32 22.62 -10.44
C ASP A 65 -17.07 21.74 -10.23
N GLY A 66 -17.29 20.44 -10.04
CA GLY A 66 -16.24 19.46 -9.85
C GLY A 66 -15.60 19.01 -11.15
N GLU A 67 -14.48 18.30 -11.01
CA GLU A 67 -13.72 17.76 -12.13
C GLU A 67 -13.74 16.23 -12.12
N GLU A 68 -14.22 15.61 -13.19
CA GLU A 68 -14.04 14.17 -13.41
C GLU A 68 -12.59 13.89 -13.84
N LEU A 69 -11.90 13.05 -13.07
CA LEU A 69 -10.50 12.67 -13.33
C LEU A 69 -10.39 11.33 -14.05
N ALA A 70 -11.25 10.37 -13.71
CA ALA A 70 -11.31 9.06 -14.33
C ALA A 70 -12.66 8.39 -14.07
N HIS A 71 -13.03 7.42 -14.90
CA HIS A 71 -14.21 6.60 -14.66
C HIS A 71 -14.05 5.18 -15.20
N ASP A 72 -14.87 4.28 -14.68
CA ASP A 72 -15.08 2.95 -15.22
C ASP A 72 -16.57 2.59 -15.07
N ALA A 73 -17.21 2.15 -16.16
CA ALA A 73 -18.63 1.83 -16.22
C ALA A 73 -18.90 0.32 -16.37
N ARG A 74 -18.04 -0.53 -15.80
CA ARG A 74 -18.28 -1.98 -15.78
C ARG A 74 -19.44 -2.32 -14.84
N PRO A 75 -20.36 -3.24 -15.22
CA PRO A 75 -21.53 -3.59 -14.40
C PRO A 75 -21.19 -4.01 -12.96
N ARG A 76 -20.09 -4.75 -12.76
CA ARG A 76 -19.67 -5.21 -11.43
C ARG A 76 -18.78 -4.22 -10.67
N PHE A 77 -18.34 -3.16 -11.33
CA PHE A 77 -17.40 -2.19 -10.77
C PHE A 77 -17.57 -0.86 -11.51
N THR A 78 -18.58 -0.09 -11.10
CA THR A 78 -18.81 1.26 -11.64
C THR A 78 -18.21 2.26 -10.66
N VAL A 79 -17.22 3.02 -11.11
CA VAL A 79 -16.52 4.01 -10.27
C VAL A 79 -16.32 5.31 -11.03
N LEU A 80 -16.45 6.42 -10.32
CA LEU A 80 -16.09 7.76 -10.76
C LEU A 80 -15.04 8.32 -9.81
N ARG A 81 -13.88 8.71 -10.33
CA ARG A 81 -12.91 9.52 -9.60
C ARG A 81 -13.14 10.97 -9.95
N ALA A 82 -13.40 11.80 -8.95
CA ALA A 82 -13.65 13.23 -9.14
C ALA A 82 -12.95 14.07 -8.07
N ARG A 83 -12.61 15.30 -8.44
CA ARG A 83 -12.20 16.36 -7.51
C ARG A 83 -13.42 17.24 -7.21
N LEU A 84 -13.77 17.35 -5.93
CA LEU A 84 -15.00 18.01 -5.48
C LEU A 84 -14.78 18.79 -4.19
N SER A 85 -15.54 19.87 -4.03
CA SER A 85 -15.70 20.53 -2.73
C SER A 85 -16.36 19.59 -1.72
N GLY A 86 -16.24 19.93 -0.44
CA GLY A 86 -16.90 19.19 0.65
C GLY A 86 -18.41 19.04 0.45
N GLU A 87 -19.08 20.09 0.01
CA GLU A 87 -20.51 20.06 -0.34
C GLU A 87 -20.82 19.09 -1.49
N GLY A 88 -19.96 19.03 -2.50
CA GLY A 88 -20.09 18.08 -3.61
C GLY A 88 -19.95 16.64 -3.15
N VAL A 89 -19.03 16.36 -2.22
CA VAL A 89 -18.87 15.02 -1.62
C VAL A 89 -20.09 14.65 -0.79
N LEU A 90 -20.61 15.58 0.03
CA LEU A 90 -21.86 15.37 0.78
C LEU A 90 -23.04 15.06 -0.15
N ALA A 91 -23.17 15.79 -1.26
CA ALA A 91 -24.22 15.55 -2.24
C ALA A 91 -24.09 14.19 -2.96
N LEU A 92 -22.86 13.68 -3.14
CA LEU A 92 -22.64 12.32 -3.62
C LEU A 92 -23.06 11.27 -2.58
N LEU A 93 -22.77 11.48 -1.29
CA LEU A 93 -23.17 10.56 -0.21
C LEU A 93 -24.70 10.41 -0.10
N GLU A 94 -25.46 11.43 -0.52
CA GLU A 94 -26.92 11.38 -0.60
C GLU A 94 -27.45 10.57 -1.80
N GLN A 95 -26.60 10.22 -2.77
CA GLN A 95 -27.03 9.48 -3.95
C GLN A 95 -27.28 8.00 -3.62
N ALA A 96 -28.52 7.55 -3.76
CA ALA A 96 -28.89 6.14 -3.53
C ALA A 96 -28.12 5.14 -4.43
N VAL A 97 -27.61 5.59 -5.58
CA VAL A 97 -26.80 4.75 -6.48
C VAL A 97 -25.38 4.50 -5.96
N VAL A 98 -24.91 5.30 -5.01
CA VAL A 98 -23.59 5.16 -4.39
C VAL A 98 -23.60 4.02 -3.38
N GLU A 99 -22.64 3.12 -3.54
CA GLU A 99 -22.27 2.09 -2.57
C GLU A 99 -21.31 2.67 -1.55
N ARG A 100 -20.27 3.36 -2.01
CA ARG A 100 -19.22 3.89 -1.14
C ARG A 100 -18.48 5.06 -1.78
N ILE A 101 -18.09 6.02 -0.96
CA ILE A 101 -17.15 7.10 -1.33
C ILE A 101 -15.94 7.02 -0.43
N ARG A 102 -14.75 7.12 -0.99
CA ARG A 102 -13.49 7.15 -0.24
C ARG A 102 -12.49 8.05 -0.94
N THR A 103 -11.42 8.44 -0.27
CA THR A 103 -10.26 8.97 -1.01
C THR A 103 -9.59 7.83 -1.79
N PRO A 104 -8.94 8.12 -2.93
CA PRO A 104 -8.06 7.16 -3.60
C PRO A 104 -7.11 6.49 -2.61
N PRO A 105 -6.86 5.17 -2.73
CA PRO A 105 -5.82 4.55 -1.95
C PRO A 105 -4.47 5.17 -2.34
N THR A 106 -3.75 5.67 -1.35
CA THR A 106 -2.35 6.07 -1.49
C THR A 106 -1.51 4.90 -1.00
N PRO A 107 -0.53 4.39 -1.78
CA PRO A 107 0.37 3.38 -1.27
C PRO A 107 1.17 3.97 -0.11
N TYR A 108 1.45 3.16 0.91
CA TYR A 108 2.29 3.58 2.03
C TYR A 108 3.73 3.85 1.59
N LEU A 109 4.18 3.18 0.51
CA LEU A 109 5.48 3.42 -0.11
C LEU A 109 5.28 3.62 -1.61
N GLU A 110 5.62 4.81 -2.11
CA GLU A 110 5.67 5.11 -3.55
C GLU A 110 7.07 4.77 -4.11
N PRO A 111 7.20 4.40 -5.39
CA PRO A 111 8.51 4.24 -6.02
C PRO A 111 9.40 5.48 -5.87
N SER A 112 8.81 6.68 -5.86
CA SER A 112 9.53 7.94 -5.64
C SER A 112 10.21 8.02 -4.28
N ASP A 113 9.71 7.32 -3.26
CA ASP A 113 10.23 7.39 -1.89
C ASP A 113 11.66 6.81 -1.79
N TRP A 114 12.03 5.92 -2.72
CA TRP A 114 13.33 5.23 -2.69
C TRP A 114 14.10 5.28 -4.02
N MET A 115 13.45 5.44 -5.17
CA MET A 115 14.16 5.49 -6.46
C MET A 115 15.07 6.70 -6.62
N ALA A 116 14.76 7.81 -5.96
CA ALA A 116 15.54 9.04 -6.00
C ALA A 116 16.55 9.17 -4.85
N ARG A 117 16.55 8.24 -3.89
CA ARG A 117 17.41 8.31 -2.71
C ARG A 117 18.71 7.55 -2.92
N GLY A 118 19.81 8.19 -2.55
CA GLY A 118 21.12 7.57 -2.39
C GLY A 118 21.34 7.04 -0.97
N LEU A 119 22.53 6.49 -0.73
CA LEU A 119 22.94 6.07 0.63
C LEU A 119 23.13 7.29 1.54
N GLU A 120 23.51 8.42 0.97
CA GLU A 120 23.68 9.71 1.63
C GLU A 120 22.37 10.29 2.19
N ASP A 121 21.23 9.86 1.66
CA ASP A 121 19.90 10.30 2.10
C ASP A 121 19.34 9.40 3.21
N LEU A 122 20.08 8.35 3.60
CA LEU A 122 19.66 7.38 4.60
C LEU A 122 20.50 7.52 5.86
N GLU A 123 19.85 7.77 7.00
CA GLU A 123 20.49 7.56 8.28
C GLU A 123 20.47 6.06 8.60
N TYR A 124 21.64 5.46 8.82
CA TYR A 124 21.73 4.07 9.25
C TYR A 124 22.75 3.89 10.37
N ARG A 125 22.45 3.00 11.30
CA ARG A 125 23.33 2.69 12.44
C ARG A 125 23.26 1.23 12.84
N PHE A 126 24.27 0.79 13.56
CA PHE A 126 24.36 -0.55 14.14
C PHE A 126 24.03 -0.50 15.62
N GLU A 127 23.11 -1.35 16.07
CA GLU A 127 22.85 -1.64 17.47
C GLU A 127 23.31 -3.06 17.77
N ASP A 128 24.15 -3.22 18.79
CA ASP A 128 24.59 -4.56 19.20
C ASP A 128 23.39 -5.35 19.73
N GLY A 129 23.31 -6.61 19.32
CA GLY A 129 22.12 -7.44 19.49
C GLY A 129 22.44 -8.91 19.25
N GLU A 130 21.42 -9.76 19.24
CA GLU A 130 21.61 -11.20 19.06
C GLU A 130 22.16 -11.50 17.65
N PRO A 131 23.19 -12.35 17.51
CA PRO A 131 23.69 -12.77 16.21
C PRO A 131 22.62 -13.52 15.39
N ILE A 132 22.58 -13.24 14.09
CA ILE A 132 21.72 -13.95 13.12
C ILE A 132 22.58 -14.65 12.08
N GLU A 133 22.35 -15.95 11.88
CA GLU A 133 22.96 -16.70 10.79
C GLU A 133 22.05 -16.73 9.55
N VAL A 134 22.59 -16.27 8.42
CA VAL A 134 21.94 -16.30 7.10
C VAL A 134 22.50 -17.48 6.31
N ILE A 135 21.66 -18.49 6.11
CA ILE A 135 21.95 -19.69 5.32
C ILE A 135 21.36 -19.50 3.91
N ASP A 136 22.17 -19.01 2.97
CA ASP A 136 21.69 -18.61 1.64
C ASP A 136 22.83 -18.67 0.59
N ASP A 137 22.75 -17.88 -0.47
CA ASP A 137 23.88 -17.54 -1.35
C ASP A 137 24.81 -16.52 -0.65
N ALA A 138 25.92 -16.14 -1.30
CA ALA A 138 26.84 -15.17 -0.71
C ALA A 138 26.22 -13.76 -0.60
N ILE A 139 26.63 -13.05 0.45
CA ILE A 139 26.31 -11.65 0.69
C ILE A 139 27.38 -10.79 0.00
N ALA A 140 26.94 -9.92 -0.90
CA ALA A 140 27.80 -8.96 -1.58
C ALA A 140 28.38 -7.92 -0.60
N ALA A 141 29.46 -7.25 -0.98
CA ALA A 141 29.96 -6.11 -0.23
C ALA A 141 29.04 -4.90 -0.46
N HIS A 142 27.95 -4.82 0.33
CA HIS A 142 26.99 -3.74 0.27
C HIS A 142 27.28 -2.71 1.38
N PRO A 143 27.27 -1.38 1.11
CA PRO A 143 27.60 -0.36 2.12
C PRO A 143 26.74 -0.42 3.39
N LEU A 144 25.43 -0.67 3.27
CA LEU A 144 24.55 -0.89 4.44
C LEU A 144 24.90 -2.17 5.24
N LEU A 145 25.62 -3.11 4.67
CA LEU A 145 26.02 -4.32 5.40
C LEU A 145 27.47 -4.26 5.88
N ASP A 146 28.17 -3.14 5.64
CA ASP A 146 29.54 -2.96 6.08
C ASP A 146 29.60 -2.89 7.61
N GLY A 147 30.55 -3.62 8.19
CA GLY A 147 30.64 -3.82 9.63
C GLY A 147 29.52 -4.68 10.24
N THR A 148 28.38 -4.92 9.56
CA THR A 148 27.29 -5.76 10.08
C THR A 148 27.59 -7.25 9.90
N VAL A 149 28.18 -7.65 8.76
CA VAL A 149 28.55 -9.06 8.50
C VAL A 149 29.87 -9.42 9.18
N ARG A 150 29.81 -10.23 10.25
CA ARG A 150 30.99 -10.59 11.08
C ARG A 150 31.74 -11.82 10.62
N SER A 151 31.09 -12.75 9.92
CA SER A 151 31.78 -13.92 9.37
C SER A 151 31.12 -14.44 8.11
N ARG A 152 31.91 -15.07 7.24
CA ARG A 152 31.44 -15.72 6.02
C ARG A 152 32.05 -17.10 5.89
N ARG A 153 31.21 -18.12 5.67
CA ARG A 153 31.60 -19.50 5.43
C ARG A 153 30.78 -20.06 4.27
N SER A 154 31.29 -21.11 3.63
CA SER A 154 30.62 -21.81 2.54
C SER A 154 30.60 -23.31 2.82
N PHE A 155 29.51 -23.99 2.46
CA PHE A 155 29.29 -25.39 2.73
C PHE A 155 28.68 -26.11 1.51
N PRO A 156 29.30 -27.22 1.04
CA PRO A 156 30.57 -27.78 1.49
C PRO A 156 31.77 -26.88 1.22
N ALA A 157 32.76 -26.86 2.11
CA ALA A 157 33.92 -25.95 2.01
C ALA A 157 34.78 -26.16 0.75
N ALA A 158 34.76 -27.38 0.19
CA ALA A 158 35.49 -27.72 -1.04
C ALA A 158 34.71 -27.42 -2.33
N HIS A 159 33.43 -26.99 -2.23
CA HIS A 159 32.63 -26.68 -3.41
C HIS A 159 33.06 -25.35 -4.02
N SER A 160 33.25 -25.33 -5.33
CA SER A 160 33.56 -24.11 -6.08
C SER A 160 32.26 -23.46 -6.52
N PHE A 161 31.73 -22.59 -5.67
CA PHE A 161 30.50 -21.87 -5.97
C PHE A 161 30.65 -20.87 -7.12
N ALA A 162 29.59 -20.67 -7.90
CA ALA A 162 29.46 -19.65 -8.92
C ALA A 162 29.42 -18.22 -8.34
N GLN A 163 29.30 -17.23 -9.21
CA GLN A 163 29.12 -15.84 -8.77
C GLN A 163 27.83 -15.69 -7.96
N PRO A 164 27.84 -14.90 -6.86
CA PRO A 164 26.64 -14.71 -6.05
C PRO A 164 25.52 -14.01 -6.83
N SER A 165 24.29 -14.43 -6.56
CA SER A 165 23.06 -13.71 -6.87
C SER A 165 22.85 -12.52 -5.92
N ARG A 166 21.76 -11.79 -6.14
CA ARG A 166 21.31 -10.72 -5.23
C ARG A 166 20.59 -11.26 -3.99
N HIS A 167 20.20 -12.54 -3.99
CA HIS A 167 19.29 -13.09 -2.98
C HIS A 167 19.89 -13.08 -1.57
N GLY A 168 21.10 -13.62 -1.38
CA GLY A 168 21.77 -13.62 -0.07
C GLY A 168 21.98 -12.22 0.50
N THR A 169 22.22 -11.22 -0.37
CA THR A 169 22.33 -9.82 0.05
C THR A 169 20.99 -9.23 0.49
N MET A 170 19.90 -9.54 -0.23
CA MET A 170 18.55 -9.13 0.15
C MET A 170 18.13 -9.73 1.49
N VAL A 171 18.36 -11.04 1.68
CA VAL A 171 18.06 -11.73 2.94
C VAL A 171 18.86 -11.14 4.10
N ALA A 172 20.15 -10.86 3.91
CA ALA A 172 20.97 -10.24 4.93
C ALA A 172 20.52 -8.81 5.28
N GLY A 173 20.07 -8.03 4.29
CA GLY A 173 19.46 -6.72 4.50
C GLY A 173 18.21 -6.80 5.39
N LEU A 174 17.29 -7.70 5.07
CA LEU A 174 16.09 -7.93 5.87
C LEU A 174 16.41 -8.46 7.28
N ALA A 175 17.36 -9.38 7.39
CA ALA A 175 17.78 -9.91 8.68
C ALA A 175 18.40 -8.83 9.58
N ALA A 176 19.21 -7.94 9.00
CA ALA A 176 19.83 -6.85 9.74
C ALA A 176 18.82 -5.77 10.14
N TYR A 177 18.03 -5.27 9.17
CA TYR A 177 17.25 -4.03 9.31
C TYR A 177 15.76 -4.24 9.54
N GLY A 178 15.22 -5.41 9.20
CA GLY A 178 13.78 -5.67 9.23
C GLY A 178 13.04 -4.87 8.16
N GLU A 179 12.09 -4.05 8.59
CA GLU A 179 11.20 -3.25 7.75
C GLU A 179 11.93 -2.01 7.20
N PHE A 180 11.78 -1.74 5.90
CA PHE A 180 12.38 -0.59 5.22
C PHE A 180 11.34 0.50 4.93
N GLU A 181 10.06 0.18 5.03
CA GLU A 181 8.94 1.01 4.61
C GLU A 181 8.90 2.32 5.41
N ALA A 182 8.87 2.27 6.74
CA ALA A 182 8.86 3.48 7.57
C ALA A 182 10.17 4.31 7.46
N PRO A 183 11.39 3.72 7.47
CA PRO A 183 12.61 4.45 7.16
C PRO A 183 12.59 5.20 5.83
N LEU A 184 12.09 4.55 4.77
CA LEU A 184 12.02 5.16 3.44
C LEU A 184 10.91 6.21 3.36
N HIS A 185 9.72 5.92 3.86
CA HIS A 185 8.57 6.82 3.75
C HIS A 185 8.68 8.03 4.71
N GLU A 186 9.02 7.78 5.96
CA GLU A 186 8.98 8.79 7.04
C GLU A 186 10.36 9.40 7.34
N GLY A 187 11.43 8.89 6.73
CA GLY A 187 12.80 9.37 6.97
C GLY A 187 13.36 8.92 8.32
N LEU A 188 12.86 7.79 8.85
CA LEU A 188 13.38 7.21 10.09
C LEU A 188 14.73 6.51 9.87
N PRO A 189 15.59 6.40 10.90
CA PRO A 189 16.86 5.70 10.77
C PRO A 189 16.69 4.19 10.53
N LEU A 190 17.49 3.64 9.62
CA LEU A 190 17.67 2.19 9.45
C LEU A 190 18.58 1.65 10.57
N VAL A 191 18.07 0.74 11.39
CA VAL A 191 18.81 0.20 12.53
C VAL A 191 19.11 -1.28 12.30
N ALA A 192 20.39 -1.61 12.10
CA ALA A 192 20.84 -3.00 12.05
C ALA A 192 20.87 -3.57 13.47
N ARG A 193 20.09 -4.63 13.74
CA ARG A 193 19.97 -5.26 15.07
C ARG A 193 20.82 -6.51 15.17
N GLY A 194 22.08 -6.32 15.57
CA GLY A 194 23.00 -7.42 15.82
C GLY A 194 23.83 -7.86 14.60
N PRO A 195 24.86 -8.69 14.83
CA PRO A 195 25.78 -9.13 13.80
C PRO A 195 25.21 -10.22 12.90
N ILE A 196 25.56 -10.18 11.60
CA ILE A 196 25.20 -11.22 10.62
C ILE A 196 26.37 -12.19 10.40
N HIS A 197 26.05 -13.49 10.42
CA HIS A 197 26.96 -14.57 10.05
C HIS A 197 26.43 -15.25 8.78
N GLN A 198 27.27 -15.38 7.74
CA GLN A 198 26.87 -16.01 6.49
C GLN A 198 27.32 -17.48 6.41
N ALA A 199 26.39 -18.36 6.05
CA ALA A 199 26.64 -19.72 5.61
C ALA A 199 26.15 -19.90 4.17
N ARG A 200 27.08 -19.87 3.20
CA ARG A 200 26.76 -20.05 1.79
C ARG A 200 26.50 -21.52 1.48
N VAL A 201 25.29 -21.84 1.02
CA VAL A 201 24.89 -23.19 0.57
C VAL A 201 24.21 -23.18 -0.80
N LEU A 202 23.90 -21.99 -1.33
CA LEU A 202 23.26 -21.80 -2.63
C LEU A 202 24.16 -21.07 -3.62
N GLU A 203 23.84 -21.24 -4.90
CA GLU A 203 24.39 -20.49 -6.03
C GLU A 203 23.33 -20.36 -7.13
N PRO A 204 23.45 -19.37 -8.03
CA PRO A 204 22.53 -19.24 -9.16
C PRO A 204 22.49 -20.51 -10.01
N ASN A 205 21.29 -20.92 -10.42
CA ASN A 205 21.14 -22.00 -11.38
C ASN A 205 21.37 -21.45 -12.80
N PRO A 206 22.42 -21.89 -13.54
CA PRO A 206 22.70 -21.38 -14.88
C PRO A 206 21.61 -21.68 -15.91
N GLY A 207 20.68 -22.60 -15.62
CA GLY A 207 19.53 -22.88 -16.47
C GLY A 207 18.37 -21.89 -16.30
N TRP A 208 18.27 -21.19 -15.17
CA TRP A 208 17.16 -20.31 -14.81
C TRP A 208 17.70 -18.90 -14.47
N PRO A 209 17.79 -18.00 -15.48
CA PRO A 209 18.33 -16.65 -15.31
C PRO A 209 17.46 -15.74 -14.42
#